data_AF-A0A3R6IKB9-F1
#
_entry.id   AF-A0A3R6IKB9-F1
#
_cell.length_a   1.000
_cell.length_b   1.000
_cell.length_c   1.000
_cell.angle_alpha   90.00
_cell.angle_beta   90.00
_cell.angle_gamma   90.00
#
_symmetry.space_group_name_H-M   'P 1'
#
loop_
_entity.id
_entity.type
_entity.pdbx_description
1 polymer ?
#
loop_
_entity_poly.entity_id
_entity_poly.type
_entity_poly.pdbx_seq_one_letter_code
_entity_poly.pdbx_strand_id
1 'polypeptide(L)'
;MKAKYLYGMLLLFLSVTCFTACSDDEDEYLIWDFYPIILQIAVQDAQGNDLLNPETPGSIANSGIKAIYKGVTYEKDSVINPTKAYMAHFGGLQTVKAENGQYILTFGEFNGDDTFDHEEVVIDWNDGTKDVINFSSKLTWKSKEEPVFNREFLLNGKKIDTQYGVFSIIKEPVILPFNRK
;
A
#
# COMPACT_ATOMS: atom_id res chain seq x y z
N MET A 1 55.26 -52.79 -29.00
CA MET A 1 54.72 -52.74 -27.62
C MET A 1 54.48 -51.30 -27.10
N LYS A 2 54.26 -50.29 -27.97
CA LYS A 2 54.12 -48.87 -27.55
C LYS A 2 52.73 -48.25 -27.83
N ALA A 3 51.91 -48.86 -28.70
CA ALA A 3 50.61 -48.29 -29.07
C ALA A 3 49.47 -48.60 -28.09
N LYS A 4 49.57 -49.70 -27.30
CA LYS A 4 48.53 -50.07 -26.32
C LYS A 4 48.53 -49.17 -25.08
N TYR A 5 49.70 -48.69 -24.67
CA TYR A 5 49.84 -47.74 -23.56
C TYR A 5 49.45 -46.31 -23.97
N LEU A 6 49.59 -45.96 -25.26
CA LEU A 6 49.22 -44.64 -25.77
C LEU A 6 47.70 -44.43 -25.79
N TYR A 7 46.92 -45.45 -26.16
CA TYR A 7 45.45 -45.40 -26.08
C TYR A 7 44.93 -45.44 -24.65
N GLY A 8 45.58 -46.22 -23.77
CA GLY A 8 45.24 -46.25 -22.34
C GLY A 8 45.51 -44.92 -21.64
N MET A 9 46.60 -44.23 -21.99
CA MET A 9 46.95 -42.93 -21.43
C MET A 9 46.09 -41.78 -21.98
N LEU A 10 45.60 -41.89 -23.23
CA LEU A 10 44.67 -40.93 -23.84
C LEU A 10 43.25 -41.05 -23.27
N LEU A 11 42.79 -42.28 -22.97
CA LEU A 11 41.49 -42.52 -22.32
C LEU A 11 41.47 -42.08 -20.84
N LEU A 12 42.62 -42.12 -20.15
CA LEU A 12 42.75 -41.63 -18.78
C LEU A 12 42.80 -40.10 -18.69
N PHE A 13 43.25 -39.41 -19.74
CA PHE A 13 43.26 -37.95 -19.80
C PHE A 13 41.88 -37.37 -20.19
N LEU A 14 41.09 -38.11 -20.97
CA LEU A 14 39.74 -37.69 -21.37
C LEU A 14 38.69 -37.82 -20.24
N SER A 15 38.97 -38.61 -19.20
CA SER A 15 38.08 -38.76 -18.03
C SER A 15 38.30 -37.69 -16.95
N VAL A 16 39.42 -36.95 -16.98
CA VAL A 16 39.77 -35.95 -15.95
C VAL A 16 39.19 -34.57 -16.26
N THR A 17 38.73 -34.32 -17.50
CA THR A 17 38.12 -33.03 -17.89
C THR A 17 36.60 -32.97 -17.65
N CYS A 18 35.98 -34.04 -17.11
CA CYS A 18 34.53 -34.09 -16.89
C CYS A 18 34.09 -33.72 -15.47
N PHE A 19 34.99 -33.29 -14.59
CA PHE A 19 34.68 -32.89 -13.21
C PHE A 19 34.80 -31.39 -12.95
N THR A 20 34.71 -30.54 -13.98
CA THR A 20 34.22 -29.17 -13.74
C THR A 20 32.70 -29.26 -13.70
N ALA A 21 32.16 -29.75 -12.58
CA ALA A 21 30.82 -29.33 -12.21
C ALA A 21 30.88 -27.80 -12.20
N CYS A 22 30.01 -27.14 -12.97
CA CYS A 22 29.72 -25.74 -12.71
C CYS A 22 29.52 -25.64 -11.20
N SER A 23 30.17 -24.68 -10.55
CA SER A 23 29.73 -24.32 -9.22
C SER A 23 28.23 -24.04 -9.36
N ASP A 24 27.42 -24.78 -8.61
CA ASP A 24 26.02 -24.42 -8.39
C ASP A 24 26.02 -23.14 -7.54
N ASP A 25 26.55 -22.06 -8.10
CA ASP A 25 26.25 -20.69 -7.69
C ASP A 25 24.86 -20.38 -8.28
N GLU A 26 23.89 -21.25 -7.96
CA GLU A 26 22.49 -20.87 -7.99
C GLU A 26 22.31 -19.94 -6.79
N ASP A 27 22.79 -18.69 -6.94
CA ASP A 27 22.27 -17.58 -6.15
C ASP A 27 20.77 -17.58 -6.41
N GLU A 28 20.02 -18.30 -5.59
CA GLU A 28 18.57 -18.45 -5.71
C GLU A 28 18.00 -17.03 -5.87
N TYR A 29 17.45 -16.76 -7.05
CA TYR A 29 17.02 -15.41 -7.43
C TYR A 29 15.75 -15.07 -6.64
N LEU A 30 15.93 -14.65 -5.40
CA LEU A 30 14.85 -14.21 -4.51
C LEU A 30 14.28 -12.88 -5.03
N ILE A 31 13.04 -12.93 -5.52
CA ILE A 31 12.27 -11.77 -5.93
C ILE A 31 11.30 -11.44 -4.79
N TRP A 32 11.29 -10.18 -4.36
CA TRP A 32 10.41 -9.71 -3.30
C TRP A 32 9.23 -8.96 -3.88
N ASP A 33 8.02 -9.37 -3.49
CA ASP A 33 6.79 -8.63 -3.72
C ASP A 33 6.38 -7.91 -2.44
N PHE A 34 6.29 -6.58 -2.51
CA PHE A 34 5.95 -5.75 -1.37
C PHE A 34 4.51 -5.27 -1.44
N TYR A 35 3.77 -5.51 -0.37
CA TYR A 35 2.40 -5.05 -0.26
C TYR A 35 2.36 -3.51 -0.31
N PRO A 36 1.49 -2.91 -1.15
CA PRO A 36 1.38 -1.47 -1.26
C PRO A 36 0.95 -0.81 0.05
N ILE A 37 1.24 0.48 0.17
CA ILE A 37 0.70 1.30 1.25
C ILE A 37 -0.66 1.81 0.79
N ILE A 38 -1.68 1.60 1.62
CA ILE A 38 -3.04 2.09 1.40
C ILE A 38 -3.47 2.79 2.68
N LEU A 39 -3.96 4.01 2.56
CA LEU A 39 -4.53 4.75 3.68
C LEU A 39 -6.02 4.39 3.77
N GLN A 40 -6.39 3.58 4.74
CA GLN A 40 -7.75 3.15 5.05
C GLN A 40 -8.32 4.04 6.14
N ILE A 41 -9.45 4.70 5.88
CA ILE A 41 -10.01 5.74 6.73
C ILE A 41 -11.45 5.36 7.06
N ALA A 42 -11.68 4.93 8.29
CA ALA A 42 -13.02 4.79 8.83
C ALA A 42 -13.51 6.13 9.37
N VAL A 43 -14.77 6.47 9.09
CA VAL A 43 -15.39 7.70 9.60
C VAL A 43 -16.67 7.34 10.34
N GLN A 44 -16.74 7.78 11.59
CA GLN A 44 -17.86 7.44 12.47
C GLN A 44 -18.28 8.65 13.30
N ASP A 45 -19.49 8.62 13.84
CA ASP A 45 -19.91 9.60 14.84
C ASP A 45 -19.36 9.24 16.25
N ALA A 46 -19.66 10.08 17.23
CA ALA A 46 -19.25 9.86 18.62
C ALA A 46 -19.88 8.60 19.25
N GLN A 47 -20.93 8.04 18.65
CA GLN A 47 -21.60 6.80 19.08
C GLN A 47 -21.04 5.56 18.36
N GLY A 48 -20.16 5.74 17.37
CA GLY A 48 -19.56 4.68 16.57
C GLY A 48 -20.38 4.27 15.35
N ASN A 49 -21.40 5.04 14.96
CA ASN A 49 -22.13 4.77 13.72
C ASN A 49 -21.29 5.17 12.51
N ASP A 50 -21.25 4.30 11.50
CA ASP A 50 -20.54 4.52 10.24
C ASP A 50 -21.19 5.66 9.44
N LEU A 51 -20.49 6.79 9.31
CA LEU A 51 -20.97 7.98 8.59
C LEU A 51 -20.69 7.93 7.09
N LEU A 52 -19.97 6.91 6.60
CA LEU A 52 -19.79 6.64 5.17
C LEU A 52 -20.85 5.69 4.62
N ASN A 53 -21.59 4.99 5.49
CA ASN A 53 -22.78 4.27 5.07
C ASN A 53 -23.88 5.27 4.68
N PRO A 54 -24.37 5.28 3.42
CA PRO A 54 -25.43 6.20 2.98
C PRO A 54 -26.76 6.02 3.73
N GLU A 55 -26.97 4.86 4.37
CA GLU A 55 -28.19 4.55 5.12
C GLU A 55 -28.17 5.07 6.56
N THR A 56 -27.00 5.50 7.07
CA THR A 56 -26.88 6.07 8.42
C THR A 56 -27.55 7.45 8.47
N PRO A 57 -28.45 7.71 9.45
CA PRO A 57 -28.99 9.05 9.65
C PRO A 57 -27.89 10.10 9.84
N GLY A 58 -27.89 11.15 9.02
CA GLY A 58 -26.85 12.18 9.03
C GLY A 58 -25.53 11.74 8.39
N SER A 59 -25.54 10.68 7.58
CA SER A 59 -24.40 10.23 6.77
C SER A 59 -23.77 11.37 5.97
N ILE A 60 -22.44 11.32 5.86
CA ILE A 60 -21.64 12.26 5.07
C ILE A 60 -21.20 11.67 3.72
N ALA A 61 -21.62 10.45 3.38
CA ALA A 61 -21.15 9.69 2.22
C ALA A 61 -21.23 10.46 0.88
N ASN A 62 -22.21 11.37 0.75
CA ASN A 62 -22.47 12.15 -0.46
C ASN A 62 -22.12 13.64 -0.30
N SER A 63 -21.32 14.01 0.69
CA SER A 63 -20.99 15.42 0.99
C SER A 63 -19.98 16.02 0.02
N GLY A 64 -19.47 15.27 -0.97
CA GLY A 64 -18.43 15.75 -1.89
C GLY A 64 -17.03 15.71 -1.28
N ILE A 65 -16.73 14.68 -0.49
CA ILE A 65 -15.44 14.46 0.18
C ILE A 65 -14.32 14.37 -0.86
N LYS A 66 -13.16 14.94 -0.56
CA LYS A 66 -11.99 14.99 -1.45
C LYS A 66 -10.71 14.68 -0.70
N ALA A 67 -9.71 14.18 -1.41
CA ALA A 67 -8.34 14.14 -0.92
C ALA A 67 -7.49 15.13 -1.73
N ILE A 68 -6.55 15.81 -1.07
CA ILE A 68 -5.57 16.67 -1.71
C ILE A 68 -4.19 16.09 -1.41
N TYR A 69 -3.45 15.77 -2.45
CA TYR A 69 -2.12 15.18 -2.35
C TYR A 69 -1.22 15.75 -3.44
N LYS A 70 -0.03 16.24 -3.05
CA LYS A 70 0.94 16.90 -3.94
C LYS A 70 0.32 17.99 -4.83
N GLY A 71 -0.62 18.75 -4.27
CA GLY A 71 -1.33 19.83 -4.96
C GLY A 71 -2.41 19.38 -5.94
N VAL A 72 -2.68 18.08 -6.06
CA VAL A 72 -3.74 17.52 -6.91
C VAL A 72 -4.95 17.15 -6.04
N THR A 73 -6.14 17.51 -6.51
CA THR A 73 -7.41 17.16 -5.88
C THR A 73 -7.96 15.86 -6.48
N TYR A 74 -8.30 14.92 -5.61
CA TYR A 74 -8.92 13.65 -5.92
C TYR A 74 -10.31 13.63 -5.30
N GLU A 75 -11.32 13.87 -6.14
CA GLU A 75 -12.73 13.75 -5.75
C GLU A 75 -13.07 12.28 -5.45
N LYS A 76 -13.78 12.03 -4.35
CA LYS A 76 -14.17 10.67 -3.95
C LYS A 76 -14.92 9.94 -5.07
N ASP A 77 -14.56 8.67 -5.30
CA ASP A 77 -15.16 7.76 -6.28
C ASP A 77 -15.04 8.23 -7.74
N SER A 78 -14.09 9.13 -8.03
CA SER A 78 -13.82 9.51 -9.42
C SER A 78 -13.17 8.38 -10.20
N VAL A 79 -13.54 8.28 -11.47
CA VAL A 79 -12.96 7.32 -12.41
C VAL A 79 -11.47 7.63 -12.57
N ILE A 80 -10.65 6.61 -12.34
CA ILE A 80 -9.23 6.67 -12.63
C ILE A 80 -8.96 5.72 -13.78
N ASN A 81 -8.23 6.21 -14.77
CA ASN A 81 -7.85 5.43 -15.93
C ASN A 81 -6.47 4.80 -15.67
N PRO A 82 -6.40 3.51 -15.26
CA PRO A 82 -5.13 2.88 -15.01
C PRO A 82 -4.35 2.70 -16.32
N THR A 83 -3.03 2.91 -16.27
CA THR A 83 -2.12 2.47 -17.32
C THR A 83 -1.80 0.98 -17.11
N LYS A 84 -1.66 0.19 -18.19
CA LYS A 84 -1.56 -1.30 -18.21
C LYS A 84 -0.36 -1.95 -17.48
N ALA A 85 0.35 -1.26 -16.58
CA ALA A 85 1.50 -1.83 -15.88
C ALA A 85 1.07 -2.52 -14.56
N TYR A 86 1.58 -3.71 -14.26
CA TYR A 86 1.35 -4.45 -13.00
C TYR A 86 2.17 -3.82 -11.86
N MET A 87 1.84 -2.58 -11.48
CA MET A 87 2.44 -1.82 -10.37
C MET A 87 1.30 -1.30 -9.49
N ALA A 88 1.58 -0.89 -8.24
CA ALA A 88 0.56 -0.33 -7.37
C ALA A 88 -0.21 0.76 -8.15
N HIS A 89 -1.51 0.56 -8.28
CA HIS A 89 -2.33 1.44 -9.09
C HIS A 89 -2.85 2.54 -8.19
N PHE A 90 -2.29 3.74 -8.36
CA PHE A 90 -2.80 4.90 -7.65
C PHE A 90 -4.25 5.18 -8.07
N GLY A 91 -5.18 4.80 -7.20
CA GLY A 91 -6.62 4.87 -7.28
C GLY A 91 -7.25 6.07 -6.57
N GLY A 92 -6.46 7.07 -6.15
CA GLY A 92 -7.00 8.30 -5.56
C GLY A 92 -7.85 8.00 -4.33
N LEU A 93 -8.95 8.75 -4.13
CA LEU A 93 -9.86 8.55 -3.00
C LEU A 93 -11.07 7.71 -3.42
N GLN A 94 -11.23 6.52 -2.87
CA GLN A 94 -12.33 5.60 -3.20
C GLN A 94 -13.10 5.16 -1.96
N THR A 95 -14.38 4.89 -2.11
CA THR A 95 -15.20 4.23 -1.09
C THR A 95 -15.12 2.71 -1.29
N VAL A 96 -14.84 1.99 -0.22
CA VAL A 96 -14.85 0.52 -0.21
C VAL A 96 -15.73 0.03 0.92
N LYS A 97 -16.48 -1.04 0.67
CA LYS A 97 -17.18 -1.77 1.72
C LYS A 97 -16.28 -2.90 2.22
N ALA A 98 -15.82 -2.79 3.46
CA ALA A 98 -15.03 -3.81 4.11
C ALA A 98 -15.85 -5.10 4.33
N GLU A 99 -15.18 -6.21 4.59
CA GLU A 99 -15.82 -7.53 4.76
C GLU A 99 -16.85 -7.57 5.89
N ASN A 100 -16.63 -6.78 6.95
CA ASN A 100 -17.56 -6.63 8.07
C ASN A 100 -18.79 -5.77 7.74
N GLY A 101 -18.90 -5.25 6.50
CA GLY A 101 -19.98 -4.42 6.02
C GLY A 101 -19.78 -2.92 6.24
N GLN A 102 -18.73 -2.49 6.93
CA GLN A 102 -18.40 -1.08 7.15
C GLN A 102 -17.95 -0.41 5.85
N TYR A 103 -18.40 0.81 5.61
CA TYR A 103 -17.87 1.65 4.54
C TYR A 103 -16.65 2.41 5.05
N ILE A 104 -15.58 2.38 4.27
CA ILE A 104 -14.33 3.09 4.53
C ILE A 104 -13.91 3.85 3.29
N LEU A 105 -13.10 4.89 3.47
CA LEU A 105 -12.36 5.49 2.38
C LEU A 105 -11.00 4.80 2.25
N THR A 106 -10.53 4.64 1.03
CA THR A 106 -9.15 4.26 0.73
C THR A 106 -8.48 5.36 -0.07
N PHE A 107 -7.21 5.65 0.25
CA PHE A 107 -6.36 6.54 -0.52
C PHE A 107 -5.01 5.90 -0.84
N GLY A 108 -4.58 6.02 -2.09
CA GLY A 108 -3.45 5.26 -2.64
C GLY A 108 -3.89 4.55 -3.92
N GLU A 109 -3.33 3.41 -4.30
CA GLU A 109 -2.23 2.68 -3.66
C GLU A 109 -0.87 3.37 -3.89
N PHE A 110 0.04 3.24 -2.93
CA PHE A 110 1.44 3.64 -3.08
C PHE A 110 2.32 2.39 -3.12
N ASN A 111 3.35 2.36 -3.98
CA ASN A 111 4.25 1.20 -4.03
C ASN A 111 4.90 0.95 -2.66
N GLY A 112 4.94 -0.30 -2.21
CA GLY A 112 5.40 -0.63 -0.87
C GLY A 112 6.89 -0.40 -0.64
N ASP A 113 7.69 -0.50 -1.69
CA ASP A 113 9.15 -0.40 -1.72
C ASP A 113 9.68 0.99 -2.06
N ASP A 114 8.82 1.91 -2.49
CA ASP A 114 9.16 3.31 -2.63
C ASP A 114 9.47 3.94 -1.25
N THR A 115 10.33 4.96 -1.26
CA THR A 115 10.60 5.77 -0.07
C THR A 115 9.69 6.99 -0.05
N PHE A 116 8.94 7.13 1.04
CA PHE A 116 8.08 8.28 1.34
C PHE A 116 8.58 8.96 2.60
N ASP A 117 8.75 10.27 2.54
CA ASP A 117 9.27 11.09 3.64
C ASP A 117 8.29 12.22 3.93
N HIS A 118 7.57 12.11 5.04
CA HIS A 118 6.59 13.09 5.53
C HIS A 118 5.57 13.51 4.47
N GLU A 119 5.08 12.55 3.69
CA GLU A 119 4.02 12.79 2.72
C GLU A 119 2.75 13.28 3.43
N GLU A 120 2.05 14.22 2.82
CA GLU A 120 0.84 14.84 3.39
C GLU A 120 -0.36 14.60 2.49
N VAL A 121 -1.42 14.01 3.05
CA VAL A 121 -2.72 13.83 2.43
C VAL A 121 -3.76 14.57 3.25
N VAL A 122 -4.40 15.56 2.64
CA VAL A 122 -5.47 16.33 3.29
C VAL A 122 -6.82 15.76 2.85
N ILE A 123 -7.65 15.38 3.81
CA ILE A 123 -9.04 15.01 3.57
C ILE A 123 -9.91 16.24 3.77
N ASP A 124 -10.50 16.73 2.68
CA ASP A 124 -11.47 17.81 2.69
C ASP A 124 -12.88 17.22 2.73
N TRP A 125 -13.59 17.44 3.83
CA TRP A 125 -14.94 16.93 4.03
C TRP A 125 -16.01 17.72 3.27
N ASN A 126 -15.61 18.85 2.65
CA ASN A 126 -16.50 19.76 1.95
C ASN A 126 -17.61 20.38 2.84
N ASP A 127 -17.37 20.41 4.15
CA ASP A 127 -18.17 21.11 5.16
C ASP A 127 -17.41 22.28 5.81
N GLY A 128 -16.22 22.60 5.29
CA GLY A 128 -15.30 23.60 5.82
C GLY A 128 -14.24 23.06 6.79
N THR A 129 -14.38 21.81 7.25
CA THR A 129 -13.38 21.13 8.08
C THR A 129 -12.47 20.23 7.23
N LYS A 130 -11.29 19.91 7.77
CA LYS A 130 -10.29 19.07 7.13
C LYS A 130 -9.59 18.21 8.17
N ASP A 131 -9.17 17.03 7.75
CA ASP A 131 -8.21 16.19 8.49
C ASP A 131 -6.93 16.03 7.67
N VAL A 132 -5.79 15.92 8.34
CA VAL A 132 -4.49 15.77 7.70
C VAL A 132 -3.87 14.46 8.12
N ILE A 133 -3.56 13.62 7.13
CA ILE A 133 -2.81 12.39 7.32
C ILE A 133 -1.39 12.64 6.85
N ASN A 134 -0.41 12.38 7.70
CA ASN A 134 0.99 12.33 7.29
C ASN A 134 1.50 10.90 7.36
N PHE A 135 2.31 10.51 6.37
CA PHE A 135 2.96 9.20 6.41
C PHE A 135 4.39 9.23 5.88
N SER A 136 5.21 8.36 6.44
CA SER A 136 6.57 8.08 6.00
C SER A 136 6.73 6.57 5.88
N SER A 137 7.46 6.10 4.87
CA SER A 137 7.79 4.69 4.71
C SER A 137 9.15 4.56 4.07
N LYS A 138 10.00 3.72 4.66
CA LYS A 138 11.30 3.36 4.09
C LYS A 138 11.56 1.88 4.28
N LEU A 139 11.74 1.19 3.15
CA LEU A 139 12.27 -0.16 3.12
C LEU A 139 13.79 -0.12 3.34
N THR A 140 14.27 -0.95 4.24
CA THR A 140 15.70 -1.18 4.52
C THR A 140 15.97 -2.67 4.54
N TRP A 141 17.22 -3.07 4.34
CA TRP A 141 17.61 -4.48 4.25
C TRP A 141 18.69 -4.80 5.28
N LYS A 142 18.45 -5.80 6.12
CA LYS A 142 19.49 -6.35 7.00
C LYS A 142 20.32 -7.42 6.29
N SER A 143 19.67 -8.19 5.42
CA SER A 143 20.24 -9.18 4.51
C SER A 143 19.32 -9.31 3.28
N LYS A 144 19.71 -10.11 2.28
CA LYS A 144 18.90 -10.40 1.08
C LYS A 144 17.50 -10.98 1.42
N GLU A 145 17.40 -11.67 2.56
CA GLU A 145 16.19 -12.37 3.02
C GLU A 145 15.42 -11.60 4.11
N GLU A 146 15.95 -10.45 4.56
CA GLU A 146 15.39 -9.71 5.70
C GLU A 146 15.08 -8.24 5.34
N PRO A 147 13.96 -8.00 4.63
CA PRO A 147 13.42 -6.66 4.45
C PRO A 147 12.83 -6.14 5.77
N VAL A 148 13.08 -4.86 6.05
CA VAL A 148 12.61 -4.15 7.25
C VAL A 148 11.96 -2.85 6.82
N PHE A 149 10.65 -2.74 7.08
CA PHE A 149 9.89 -1.51 6.88
C PHE A 149 9.95 -0.62 8.12
N ASN A 150 10.33 0.63 7.90
CA ASN A 150 10.21 1.69 8.89
C ASN A 150 9.10 2.62 8.43
N ARG A 151 7.94 2.51 9.07
CA ARG A 151 6.74 3.28 8.73
C ARG A 151 6.30 4.16 9.89
N GLU A 152 5.79 5.33 9.57
CA GLU A 152 5.17 6.23 10.52
C GLU A 152 3.90 6.81 9.91
N PHE A 153 2.86 6.90 10.74
CA PHE A 153 1.56 7.46 10.35
C PHE A 153 1.11 8.44 11.43
N LEU A 154 0.61 9.59 11.00
CA LEU A 154 0.05 10.61 11.87
C LEU A 154 -1.32 11.03 11.34
N LEU A 155 -2.24 11.33 12.26
CA LEU A 155 -3.52 11.98 11.98
C LEU A 155 -3.57 13.28 12.78
N ASN A 156 -3.73 14.40 12.08
CA ASN A 156 -3.73 15.76 12.65
C ASN A 156 -2.51 16.01 13.55
N GLY A 157 -1.33 15.58 13.11
CA GLY A 157 -0.08 15.70 13.85
C GLY A 157 0.07 14.74 15.03
N LYS A 158 -0.91 13.87 15.31
CA LYS A 158 -0.81 12.83 16.34
C LYS A 158 -0.38 11.51 15.72
N LYS A 159 0.74 10.97 16.18
CA LYS A 159 1.23 9.64 15.78
C LYS A 159 0.23 8.54 16.15
N ILE A 160 0.02 7.60 15.22
CA ILE A 160 -0.76 6.38 15.42
C ILE A 160 0.22 5.21 15.54
N ASP A 161 0.02 4.38 16.58
CA ASP A 161 0.86 3.21 16.83
C ASP A 161 0.41 2.03 15.96
N THR A 162 0.79 2.07 14.69
CA THR A 162 0.43 1.07 13.67
C THR A 162 1.52 0.99 12.60
N GLN A 163 1.67 -0.20 12.00
CA GLN A 163 2.53 -0.43 10.83
C GLN A 163 1.77 -0.29 9.49
N TYR A 164 0.46 -0.06 9.58
CA TYR A 164 -0.46 0.06 8.44
C TYR A 164 -1.16 1.41 8.48
N GLY A 165 -1.46 1.98 7.31
CA GLY A 165 -2.17 3.26 7.19
C GLY A 165 -3.65 3.13 7.54
N VAL A 166 -4.00 2.77 8.76
CA VAL A 166 -5.40 2.63 9.22
C VAL A 166 -5.74 3.78 10.17
N PHE A 167 -6.81 4.49 9.85
CA PHE A 167 -7.25 5.70 10.52
C PHE A 167 -8.71 5.60 10.92
N SER A 168 -9.05 6.18 12.07
CA SER A 168 -10.42 6.37 12.52
C SER A 168 -10.64 7.85 12.82
N ILE A 169 -11.61 8.46 12.15
CA ILE A 169 -11.95 9.87 12.27
C ILE A 169 -13.35 9.98 12.85
N ILE A 170 -13.50 10.81 13.88
CA ILE A 170 -14.79 11.13 14.47
C ILE A 170 -15.33 12.40 13.80
N LYS A 171 -16.55 12.33 13.27
CA LYS A 171 -17.23 13.46 12.62
C LYS A 171 -18.62 13.66 13.20
N GLU A 172 -19.10 14.89 13.12
CA GLU A 172 -20.50 15.19 13.45
C GLU A 172 -21.40 14.77 12.29
N PRO A 173 -22.57 14.14 12.58
CA PRO A 173 -23.54 13.81 11.55
C PRO A 173 -24.16 15.08 10.95
N VAL A 174 -24.54 15.03 9.67
CA VAL A 174 -25.24 16.13 9.01
C VAL A 174 -26.65 16.25 9.60
N ILE A 175 -26.91 17.38 10.25
CA ILE A 175 -28.24 17.70 10.79
C ILE A 175 -29.10 18.21 9.63
N LEU A 176 -30.06 17.39 9.17
CA LEU A 176 -31.08 17.88 8.25
C LEU A 176 -32.01 18.84 9.01
N PRO A 177 -32.34 20.03 8.46
CA PRO A 177 -33.28 20.93 9.10
C PRO A 177 -34.61 20.19 9.28
N PHE A 178 -35.09 20.13 10.52
CA PHE A 178 -36.40 19.56 10.85
C PHE A 178 -37.45 20.39 10.11
N ASN A 179 -38.01 19.85 9.03
CA ASN A 179 -39.15 20.47 8.36
C ASN A 179 -40.31 20.51 9.37
N ARG A 180 -40.49 21.66 10.02
CA ARG A 180 -41.76 21.97 10.70
C ARG A 180 -42.81 22.06 9.60
N LYS A 181 -43.57 20.99 9.42
CA LYS A 181 -44.89 21.08 8.80
C LYS A 181 -45.84 21.84 9.72
#